data_AF-A0A5C6AXW9-F1
#
_entry.id   AF-A0A5C6AXW9-F1
#
_cell.length_a   1.000
_cell.length_b   1.000
_cell.length_c   1.000
_cell.angle_alpha   90.00
_cell.angle_beta   90.00
_cell.angle_gamma   90.00
#
_symmetry.space_group_name_H-M   'P 1'
#
loop_
_entity.id
_entity.type
_entity.pdbx_description
1 polymer ?
#
loop_
_entity_poly.entity_id
_entity_poly.type
_entity_poly.pdbx_seq_one_letter_code
_entity_poly.pdbx_strand_id
1 'polypeptide(L)'
;MSTEQPDLDGDLFSFPRRFDLASLLAISTGYSLLFAAVHLLDGGVYVGFAIGGFLATVAIAQAVLMGGKKPREASVIAGGVYSLTVIVVGAAFAGEFGMELMCAIVGGLFWGPPAGYLAGTLVGGVFLVADALRRMFRVIQSWRRGAETDANDVMQE
;
A
#
# COMPACT_ATOMS: atom_id res chain seq x y z
N MET A 1 41.38 27.32 29.86
CA MET A 1 39.98 27.74 29.65
C MET A 1 39.51 26.98 28.43
N SER A 2 39.04 25.76 28.67
CA SER A 2 38.76 24.75 27.65
C SER A 2 37.30 24.92 27.26
N THR A 3 37.03 25.24 26.00
CA THR A 3 35.68 25.29 25.45
C THR A 3 35.19 23.87 25.22
N GLU A 4 34.29 23.38 26.08
CA GLU A 4 33.47 22.21 25.78
C GLU A 4 32.66 22.50 24.51
N GLN A 5 33.03 21.85 23.40
CA GLN A 5 32.13 21.70 22.27
C GLN A 5 31.11 20.63 22.66
N PRO A 6 29.80 20.91 22.59
CA PRO A 6 28.79 19.89 22.84
C PRO A 6 28.92 18.80 21.78
N ASP A 7 29.10 17.56 22.24
CA ASP A 7 28.92 16.36 21.43
C ASP A 7 27.48 16.39 20.89
N LEU A 8 27.35 16.92 19.67
CA LEU A 8 26.24 16.63 18.78
C LEU A 8 26.45 15.19 18.33
N ASP A 9 26.21 14.24 19.23
CA ASP A 9 25.95 12.85 18.93
C ASP A 9 24.85 12.83 17.87
N GLY A 10 25.25 12.83 16.60
CA GLY A 10 25.28 11.64 15.77
C GLY A 10 23.99 10.85 15.58
N ASP A 11 22.95 11.06 16.40
CA ASP A 11 21.56 10.62 16.20
C ASP A 11 20.88 11.47 15.13
N LEU A 12 21.64 11.73 14.07
CA LEU A 12 21.24 12.30 12.81
C LEU A 12 20.30 11.32 12.12
N PHE A 13 19.06 11.24 12.63
CA PHE A 13 17.88 10.68 11.99
C PHE A 13 18.19 9.56 10.99
N SER A 14 18.73 8.44 11.48
CA SER A 14 18.76 7.20 10.71
C SER A 14 17.34 6.63 10.70
N PHE A 15 16.39 7.36 10.09
CA PHE A 15 15.13 6.78 9.67
C PHE A 15 15.49 5.49 8.93
N PRO A 16 14.95 4.32 9.32
CA PRO A 16 15.20 3.07 8.60
C PRO A 16 14.55 3.16 7.21
N ARG A 17 15.17 3.91 6.30
CA ARG A 17 14.78 4.17 4.92
C ARG A 17 15.19 3.01 4.04
N ARG A 18 15.00 1.78 4.53
CA ARG A 18 14.98 0.61 3.65
C ARG A 18 13.60 0.61 3.02
N PHE A 19 13.41 1.52 2.07
CA PHE A 19 12.35 1.41 1.10
C PHE A 19 12.61 0.10 0.36
N ASP A 20 11.98 -0.95 0.86
CA ASP A 20 12.36 -2.30 0.52
C ASP A 20 11.99 -2.56 -0.94
N LEU A 21 13.01 -2.83 -1.76
CA LEU A 21 12.87 -3.11 -3.18
C LEU A 21 11.87 -4.26 -3.42
N ALA A 22 11.76 -5.21 -2.49
CA ALA A 22 10.77 -6.28 -2.58
C ALA A 22 9.33 -5.77 -2.41
N SER A 23 9.07 -4.76 -1.56
CA SER A 23 7.75 -4.13 -1.48
C SER A 23 7.38 -3.41 -2.76
N LEU A 24 8.34 -2.69 -3.38
CA LEU A 24 8.11 -2.05 -4.66
C LEU A 24 7.76 -3.05 -5.76
N LEU A 25 8.50 -4.16 -5.86
CA LEU A 25 8.24 -5.22 -6.84
C LEU A 25 6.89 -5.92 -6.59
N ALA A 26 6.52 -6.15 -5.32
CA ALA A 26 5.24 -6.72 -4.98
C ALA A 26 4.08 -5.79 -5.37
N ILE A 27 4.22 -4.49 -5.09
CA ILE A 27 3.22 -3.48 -5.46
C ILE A 27 3.10 -3.37 -6.99
N SER A 28 4.22 -3.25 -7.71
CA SER A 28 4.19 -3.13 -9.17
C SER A 28 3.58 -4.38 -9.82
N THR A 29 3.94 -5.57 -9.34
CA THR A 29 3.34 -6.83 -9.79
C THR A 29 1.84 -6.87 -9.52
N GLY A 30 1.42 -6.44 -8.33
CA GLY A 30 0.00 -6.33 -7.98
C GLY A 30 -0.77 -5.41 -8.92
N TYR A 31 -0.23 -4.23 -9.24
CA TYR A 31 -0.82 -3.32 -10.21
C TYR A 31 -0.83 -3.89 -11.63
N SER A 32 0.24 -4.54 -12.07
CA SER A 32 0.28 -5.19 -13.39
C SER A 32 -0.80 -6.27 -13.52
N LEU A 33 -0.98 -7.11 -12.49
CA LEU A 33 -2.04 -8.11 -12.46
C LEU A 33 -3.44 -7.49 -12.45
N LEU A 34 -3.62 -6.42 -11.68
CA LEU A 34 -4.88 -5.67 -11.65
C LEU A 34 -5.23 -5.12 -13.03
N PHE A 35 -4.29 -4.41 -13.68
CA PHE A 35 -4.53 -3.84 -15.01
C PHE A 35 -4.72 -4.92 -16.07
N ALA A 36 -3.99 -6.03 -15.99
CA ALA A 36 -4.21 -7.18 -16.85
C ALA A 36 -5.63 -7.76 -16.67
N ALA A 37 -6.10 -7.90 -15.42
CA ALA A 37 -7.44 -8.40 -15.13
C ALA A 37 -8.54 -7.45 -15.64
N VAL A 38 -8.37 -6.14 -15.46
CA VAL A 38 -9.30 -5.13 -16.01
C VAL A 38 -9.34 -5.22 -17.54
N HIS A 39 -8.18 -5.38 -18.19
CA HIS A 39 -8.11 -5.51 -19.63
C HIS A 39 -8.76 -6.80 -20.16
N LEU A 40 -8.62 -7.92 -19.43
CA LEU A 40 -9.28 -9.19 -19.76
C LEU A 40 -10.81 -9.13 -19.67
N LEU A 41 -11.36 -8.18 -18.90
CA LEU A 41 -12.80 -7.95 -18.78
C LEU A 41 -13.31 -6.87 -19.75
N ASP A 42 -12.51 -6.52 -20.77
CA ASP A 42 -12.76 -5.42 -21.70
C ASP A 42 -13.06 -4.07 -20.99
N GLY A 43 -12.48 -3.88 -19.80
CA GLY A 43 -12.61 -2.66 -19.04
C GLY A 43 -11.92 -1.49 -19.75
N GLY A 44 -12.64 -0.38 -19.92
CA GLY A 44 -12.07 0.85 -20.47
C GLY A 44 -10.93 1.41 -19.60
N VAL A 45 -10.03 2.20 -20.20
CA VAL A 45 -8.84 2.73 -19.51
C VAL A 45 -9.20 3.51 -18.24
N TYR A 46 -10.32 4.24 -18.26
CA TYR A 46 -10.83 5.01 -17.13
C TYR A 46 -11.22 4.12 -15.95
N VAL A 47 -11.76 2.92 -16.20
CA VAL A 47 -12.11 1.95 -15.15
C VAL A 47 -10.83 1.46 -14.47
N GLY A 48 -9.78 1.18 -15.25
CA GLY A 48 -8.47 0.81 -14.71
C GLY A 48 -7.90 1.91 -13.81
N PHE A 49 -7.93 3.17 -14.25
CA PHE A 49 -7.47 4.30 -13.45
C PHE A 49 -8.31 4.51 -12.19
N ALA A 50 -9.63 4.35 -12.25
CA ALA A 50 -10.50 4.47 -11.08
C ALA A 50 -10.23 3.37 -10.05
N ILE A 51 -10.08 2.10 -10.48
CA ILE A 51 -9.79 0.99 -9.56
C ILE A 51 -8.37 1.11 -9.00
N GLY A 52 -7.38 1.40 -9.86
CA GLY A 52 -6.00 1.59 -9.42
C GLY A 52 -5.84 2.77 -8.46
N GLY A 53 -6.47 3.90 -8.78
CA GLY A 53 -6.52 5.07 -7.91
C GLY A 53 -7.21 4.78 -6.58
N PHE A 54 -8.32 4.04 -6.58
CA PHE A 54 -9.02 3.62 -5.38
C PHE A 54 -8.12 2.81 -4.45
N LEU A 55 -7.45 1.78 -4.97
CA LEU A 55 -6.54 0.95 -4.19
C LEU A 55 -5.34 1.76 -3.66
N ALA A 56 -4.78 2.67 -4.47
CA ALA A 56 -3.72 3.56 -4.04
C ALA A 56 -4.16 4.45 -2.88
N THR A 57 -5.33 5.09 -3.00
CA THR A 57 -5.88 5.96 -1.96
C THR A 57 -6.14 5.17 -0.67
N VAL A 58 -6.70 3.96 -0.76
CA VAL A 58 -6.91 3.10 0.42
C VAL A 58 -5.58 2.72 1.07
N ALA A 59 -4.58 2.31 0.29
CA ALA A 59 -3.27 1.94 0.81
C ALA A 59 -2.56 3.13 1.51
N ILE A 60 -2.58 4.30 0.88
CA ILE A 60 -2.03 5.54 1.46
C ILE A 60 -2.79 5.90 2.74
N ALA A 61 -4.12 5.83 2.72
CA ALA A 61 -4.95 6.14 3.88
C ALA A 61 -4.64 5.19 5.05
N GLN A 62 -4.46 3.90 4.81
CA GLN A 62 -4.07 2.95 5.86
C GLN A 62 -2.68 3.24 6.43
N ALA A 63 -1.74 3.70 5.59
CA ALA A 63 -0.39 4.03 6.02
C ALA A 63 -0.30 5.36 6.79
N VAL A 64 -1.11 6.35 6.40
CA VAL A 64 -1.02 7.73 6.91
C VAL A 64 -2.05 8.02 8.00
N LEU A 65 -3.31 7.60 7.81
CA LEU A 65 -4.38 7.92 8.75
C LEU A 65 -4.23 7.13 10.05
N MET A 66 -4.57 7.81 11.16
CA MET A 66 -4.57 7.24 12.50
C MET A 66 -3.21 6.65 12.94
N GLY A 67 -2.11 7.09 12.30
CA GLY A 67 -0.76 6.58 12.56
C GLY A 67 -0.64 5.06 12.39
N GLY A 68 -1.42 4.47 11.48
CA GLY A 68 -1.44 3.03 11.23
C GLY A 68 -2.10 2.18 12.33
N LYS A 69 -2.66 2.78 13.38
CA LYS A 69 -3.25 2.04 14.52
C LYS A 69 -4.55 1.32 14.18
N LYS A 70 -5.33 1.88 13.24
CA LYS A 70 -6.66 1.39 12.88
C LYS A 70 -6.84 1.32 11.36
N PRO A 71 -6.12 0.42 10.67
CA PRO A 71 -6.11 0.34 9.21
C PRO A 71 -7.49 0.01 8.62
N ARG A 72 -8.37 -0.66 9.37
CA ARG A 72 -9.73 -1.00 8.91
C ARG A 72 -10.66 0.22 8.87
N GLU A 73 -10.63 1.06 9.90
CA GLU A 73 -11.41 2.30 9.91
C GLU A 73 -10.91 3.26 8.83
N ALA A 74 -9.58 3.36 8.66
CA ALA A 74 -8.98 4.18 7.61
C ALA A 74 -9.42 3.78 6.20
N SER A 75 -9.50 2.48 5.89
CA SER A 75 -9.90 2.02 4.56
C SER A 75 -11.38 2.23 4.27
N VAL A 76 -12.25 2.10 5.28
CA VAL A 76 -13.69 2.40 5.17
C VAL A 76 -13.92 3.88 4.84
N ILE A 77 -13.25 4.77 5.57
CA ILE A 77 -13.35 6.22 5.34
C ILE A 77 -12.79 6.58 3.96
N ALA A 78 -11.60 6.07 3.62
CA ALA A 78 -10.98 6.33 2.32
C ALA A 78 -11.86 5.87 1.16
N GLY A 79 -12.51 4.72 1.27
CA GLY A 79 -13.39 4.22 0.24
C GLY A 79 -14.64 5.09 0.03
N GLY A 80 -15.26 5.54 1.13
CA GLY A 80 -16.38 6.48 1.08
C GLY A 80 -16.01 7.82 0.46
N VAL A 81 -14.87 8.39 0.87
CA VAL A 81 -14.40 9.68 0.33
C VAL A 81 -14.01 9.58 -1.15
N TYR A 82 -13.29 8.52 -1.53
CA TYR A 82 -12.87 8.33 -2.92
C TYR A 82 -14.06 8.13 -3.86
N SER A 83 -15.01 7.25 -3.51
CA SER A 83 -16.20 7.01 -4.33
C SER A 83 -17.02 8.28 -4.53
N LEU A 84 -17.27 9.05 -3.46
CA LEU A 84 -17.91 10.36 -3.53
C LEU A 84 -17.16 11.32 -4.47
N THR A 85 -15.83 11.36 -4.35
CA THR A 85 -15.00 12.25 -5.17
C THR A 85 -15.11 11.88 -6.65
N VAL A 86 -15.01 10.60 -7.00
CA VAL A 86 -15.12 10.14 -8.38
C VAL A 86 -16.52 10.43 -8.95
N ILE A 87 -17.57 10.20 -8.17
CA ILE A 87 -18.96 10.49 -8.59
C ILE A 87 -19.15 11.98 -8.85
N VAL A 88 -18.77 12.84 -7.90
CA VAL A 88 -18.98 14.30 -8.02
C VAL A 88 -18.16 14.86 -9.18
N VAL A 89 -16.90 14.46 -9.30
CA VAL A 89 -16.03 14.90 -10.39
C VAL A 89 -16.54 14.38 -11.73
N GLY A 90 -16.91 13.11 -11.81
CA GLY A 90 -17.46 12.50 -13.02
C GLY A 90 -18.73 13.20 -13.50
N ALA A 91 -19.68 13.45 -12.59
CA ALA A 91 -20.91 14.17 -12.90
C ALA A 91 -20.64 15.61 -13.34
N ALA A 92 -19.69 16.30 -12.71
CA ALA A 92 -19.29 17.65 -13.11
C ALA A 92 -18.73 17.69 -14.55
N PHE A 93 -17.97 16.67 -14.96
CA PHE A 93 -17.48 16.56 -16.35
C PHE A 93 -18.57 16.12 -17.34
N ALA A 94 -19.52 15.31 -16.91
CA ALA A 94 -20.66 14.88 -17.73
C ALA A 94 -21.72 16.00 -17.90
N GLY A 95 -21.70 17.03 -17.04
CA GLY A 95 -22.74 18.05 -16.99
C GLY A 95 -24.07 17.55 -16.42
N GLU A 96 -24.03 16.41 -15.73
CA GLU A 96 -25.22 15.79 -15.12
C GLU A 96 -25.47 16.41 -13.75
N PHE A 97 -26.56 17.17 -13.64
CA PHE A 97 -27.00 17.77 -12.38
C PHE A 97 -28.45 17.37 -12.10
N GLY A 98 -28.76 17.06 -10.83
CA GLY A 98 -30.12 16.77 -10.37
C GLY A 98 -30.27 15.39 -9.73
N MET A 99 -31.35 14.68 -10.06
CA MET A 99 -31.73 13.44 -9.39
C MET A 99 -30.71 12.32 -9.61
N GLU A 100 -30.11 12.22 -10.80
CA GLU A 100 -29.08 11.23 -11.13
C GLU A 100 -27.85 11.39 -10.24
N LEU A 101 -27.37 12.63 -10.06
CA LEU A 101 -26.28 12.92 -9.13
C LEU A 101 -26.64 12.57 -7.68
N MET A 102 -27.88 12.84 -7.23
CA MET A 102 -28.30 12.46 -5.88
C MET A 102 -28.33 10.94 -5.71
N CYS A 103 -28.88 10.19 -6.67
CA CYS A 103 -28.89 8.74 -6.65
C CYS A 103 -27.47 8.17 -6.68
N ALA A 104 -26.57 8.76 -7.49
CA ALA A 104 -25.17 8.36 -7.55
C ALA A 104 -24.45 8.63 -6.22
N ILE A 105 -24.64 9.79 -5.59
CA ILE A 105 -24.08 10.12 -4.28
C ILE A 105 -24.55 9.14 -3.21
N VAL A 106 -25.85 8.83 -3.16
CA VAL A 106 -26.41 7.86 -2.21
C VAL A 106 -25.82 6.47 -2.46
N GLY A 107 -25.74 6.05 -3.72
CA GLY A 107 -25.11 4.78 -4.12
C GLY A 107 -23.63 4.72 -3.74
N GLY A 108 -22.89 5.80 -3.96
CA GLY A 108 -21.48 5.93 -3.59
C GLY A 108 -21.25 5.89 -2.08
N LEU A 109 -22.08 6.58 -1.30
CA LEU A 109 -22.04 6.51 0.16
C LEU A 109 -22.38 5.13 0.69
N PHE A 110 -23.29 4.41 0.03
CA PHE A 110 -23.68 3.07 0.44
C PHE A 110 -22.63 2.02 0.08
N TRP A 111 -22.12 2.03 -1.17
CA TRP A 111 -21.19 1.02 -1.68
C TRP A 111 -19.71 1.35 -1.46
N GLY A 112 -19.36 2.63 -1.36
CA GLY A 112 -17.98 3.09 -1.18
C GLY A 112 -17.30 2.57 0.08
N PRO A 113 -17.90 2.70 1.28
CA PRO A 113 -17.29 2.21 2.51
C PRO A 113 -17.11 0.66 2.55
N PRO A 114 -18.10 -0.17 2.16
CA PRO A 114 -17.91 -1.61 2.01
C PRO A 114 -16.81 -1.97 1.00
N ALA A 115 -16.78 -1.30 -0.16
CA ALA A 115 -15.72 -1.49 -1.14
C ALA A 115 -14.34 -1.12 -0.57
N GLY A 116 -14.27 -0.04 0.22
CA GLY A 116 -13.05 0.41 0.89
C GLY A 116 -12.56 -0.60 1.92
N TYR A 117 -13.47 -1.24 2.66
CA TYR A 117 -13.15 -2.33 3.56
C TYR A 117 -12.54 -3.51 2.82
N LEU A 118 -13.18 -3.98 1.74
CA LEU A 118 -12.70 -5.10 0.93
C LEU A 118 -11.32 -4.79 0.31
N ALA A 119 -11.15 -3.61 -0.29
CA ALA A 119 -9.88 -3.14 -0.79
C ALA A 119 -8.80 -3.10 0.31
N GLY A 120 -9.15 -2.58 1.49
CA GLY A 120 -8.24 -2.53 2.63
C GLY A 120 -7.81 -3.92 3.11
N THR A 121 -8.70 -4.91 3.06
CA THR A 121 -8.34 -6.31 3.36
C THR A 121 -7.40 -6.92 2.32
N LEU A 122 -7.61 -6.61 1.03
CA LEU A 122 -6.73 -7.06 -0.04
C LEU A 122 -5.34 -6.43 0.08
N VAL A 123 -5.26 -5.12 0.28
CA VAL A 123 -4.00 -4.39 0.49
C VAL A 123 -3.25 -4.95 1.70
N GLY A 124 -3.95 -5.13 2.84
CA GLY A 124 -3.38 -5.78 4.02
C GLY A 124 -2.87 -7.20 3.74
N GLY A 125 -3.60 -7.98 2.94
CA GLY A 125 -3.19 -9.32 2.49
C GLY A 125 -1.89 -9.30 1.69
N VAL A 126 -1.74 -8.37 0.75
CA VAL A 126 -0.50 -8.21 -0.03
C VAL A 126 0.68 -7.89 0.88
N PHE A 127 0.50 -7.00 1.87
CA PHE A 127 1.55 -6.70 2.84
C PHE A 127 1.91 -7.90 3.73
N LEU A 128 0.94 -8.72 4.12
CA LEU A 128 1.20 -9.97 4.85
C LEU A 128 2.01 -10.97 4.02
N VAL A 129 1.68 -11.13 2.74
CA VAL A 129 2.44 -11.97 1.82
C VAL A 129 3.87 -11.44 1.66
N ALA A 130 4.03 -10.13 1.47
CA ALA A 130 5.35 -9.52 1.40
C ALA A 130 6.16 -9.73 2.69
N ASP A 131 5.55 -9.60 3.87
CA ASP A 131 6.23 -9.88 5.14
C ASP A 131 6.60 -11.37 5.30
N ALA A 132 5.71 -12.28 4.89
CA ALA A 132 5.98 -13.72 4.89
C ALA A 132 7.17 -14.08 3.98
N LEU A 133 7.22 -13.52 2.77
CA LEU A 133 8.34 -13.71 1.84
C LEU A 133 9.64 -13.17 2.45
N ARG A 134 9.62 -12.00 3.07
CA ARG A 134 10.80 -11.45 3.76
C ARG A 134 11.31 -12.36 4.87
N ARG A 135 10.42 -12.89 5.70
CA ARG A 135 10.79 -13.81 6.79
C ARG A 135 11.46 -15.06 6.21
N MET A 136 10.90 -15.62 5.15
CA MET A 136 11.48 -16.78 4.45
C MET A 136 12.88 -16.49 3.91
N PHE A 137 13.10 -15.35 3.24
CA PHE A 137 14.42 -14.98 2.72
C PHE A 137 15.47 -14.78 3.83
N ARG A 138 15.08 -14.21 4.98
CA ARG A 138 16.00 -14.06 6.12
C ARG A 138 16.45 -15.41 6.68
N VAL A 139 15.53 -16.38 6.75
CA VAL A 139 15.85 -17.75 7.17
C VAL A 139 16.83 -18.38 6.19
N ILE A 140 16.56 -18.32 4.88
CA ILE A 140 17.49 -18.87 3.86
C ILE A 140 18.88 -18.24 3.96
N GLN A 141 18.95 -16.92 4.19
CA GLN A 141 20.22 -16.21 4.37
C GLN A 141 20.94 -16.56 5.68
N SER A 142 20.24 -17.00 6.74
CA SER A 142 20.90 -17.47 7.96
C SER A 142 21.50 -18.87 7.78
N TRP A 143 20.79 -19.77 7.08
CA TRP A 143 21.32 -21.10 6.74
C TRP A 143 22.58 -21.03 5.90
N ARG A 144 22.60 -20.14 4.89
CA ARG A 144 23.76 -19.97 4.02
C ARG A 144 24.99 -19.44 4.77
N ARG A 145 24.80 -18.48 5.67
CA ARG A 145 25.89 -17.95 6.51
C ARG A 145 26.43 -18.99 7.50
N GLY A 146 25.56 -19.85 8.04
CA GLY A 146 26.00 -20.97 8.88
C GLY A 146 26.91 -21.93 8.11
N ALA A 147 26.47 -22.37 6.93
CA ALA A 147 27.24 -23.31 6.10
C ALA A 147 28.60 -22.73 5.64
N GLU A 148 28.68 -21.44 5.34
CA GLU A 148 29.95 -20.78 5.00
C GLU A 148 30.91 -20.66 6.20
N THR A 149 30.36 -20.54 7.42
CA THR A 149 31.18 -20.51 8.65
C THR A 149 31.76 -21.89 8.95
N ASP A 150 30.92 -22.92 8.92
CA ASP A 150 31.33 -24.31 9.14
C ASP A 150 32.39 -24.77 8.13
N ALA A 151 32.26 -24.36 6.87
CA ALA A 151 33.24 -24.69 5.83
C ALA A 151 34.60 -24.01 6.04
N ASN A 152 34.63 -22.78 6.58
CA ASN A 152 35.87 -22.07 6.87
C ASN A 152 36.60 -22.66 8.07
N ASP A 153 35.87 -23.11 9.09
CA ASP A 153 36.45 -23.72 10.28
C ASP A 153 37.17 -25.03 9.93
N VAL A 154 36.57 -25.87 9.07
CA VAL A 154 37.19 -27.12 8.59
C VAL A 154 38.46 -26.89 7.75
N MET A 155 38.61 -25.73 7.10
CA MET A 155 39.80 -25.41 6.31
C MET A 155 40.97 -24.86 7.12
N GLN A 156 40.77 -24.53 8.40
CA GLN A 156 41.81 -24.00 9.28
C GLN A 156 42.46 -25.07 10.19
N GLU A 157 41.91 -26.30 10.22
CA GLU A 157 42.48 -27.47 10.89
C GLU A 157 43.42 -28.26 9.97
#